data_AF-A0A820E521-F1
#
_entry.id   AF-A0A820E521-F1
#
_cell.length_a   1.000
_cell.length_b   1.000
_cell.length_c   1.000
_cell.angle_alpha   90.00
_cell.angle_beta   90.00
_cell.angle_gamma   90.00
#
_symmetry.space_group_name_H-M   'P 1'
#
loop_
_entity.id
_entity.type
_entity.pdbx_description
1 polymer ?
#
loop_
_entity_poly.entity_id
_entity_poly.type
_entity_poly.pdbx_seq_one_letter_code
_entity_poly.pdbx_strand_id
1 'polypeptide(L)'
;MLDGLLKKEDIPELIKNDDTSVIFVKPTTASSIVWQKFSHIYVDNKKQNFVSCDTCKDILHHKSIDGTSSMKKHLRSCESNSKNNNNKSLSINEYFAFHRTRSIPPRSKNKVLNAIVELVAMDNRAFELIAGDGFINFTQTIFDAGQLLNSQNIDVSNLFSHPTTVSKYSSKL
;
A
#
# COMPACT_ATOMS: atom_id res chain seq x y z
N MET A 1 11.56 25.07 -0.94
CA MET A 1 11.90 23.75 -1.50
C MET A 1 12.43 22.87 -0.37
N LEU A 2 11.50 22.52 0.53
CA LEU A 2 11.64 21.62 1.68
C LEU A 2 10.26 20.97 1.85
N ASP A 3 10.09 19.69 2.18
CA ASP A 3 11.11 18.64 2.38
C ASP A 3 10.71 17.37 1.58
N GLY A 4 11.38 16.25 1.81
CA GLY A 4 11.02 14.92 1.26
C GLY A 4 11.32 13.75 2.19
N LEU A 5 11.67 14.03 3.45
CA LEU A 5 11.95 13.05 4.50
C LEU A 5 10.74 12.96 5.44
N LEU A 6 10.25 11.75 5.66
CA LEU A 6 9.18 11.47 6.61
C LEU A 6 9.70 11.42 8.05
N LYS A 7 8.80 11.59 9.03
CA LYS A 7 9.15 11.38 10.44
C LYS A 7 9.27 9.88 10.73
N LYS A 8 9.87 9.54 11.87
CA LYS A 8 9.98 8.14 12.27
C LYS A 8 8.60 7.54 12.52
N GLU A 9 7.66 8.33 13.05
CA GLU A 9 6.29 7.90 13.36
C GLU A 9 5.51 7.44 12.12
N ASP A 10 5.68 8.09 10.96
CA ASP A 10 4.88 7.85 9.76
C ASP A 10 5.21 6.51 9.07
N ILE A 11 6.47 6.08 9.15
CA ILE A 11 6.97 4.90 8.43
C ILE A 11 6.38 3.57 8.95
N PRO A 12 6.29 3.31 10.28
CA PRO A 12 5.52 2.20 10.83
C PRO A 12 4.07 2.15 10.34
N GLU A 13 3.40 3.29 10.18
CA GLU A 13 2.02 3.33 9.70
C GLU A 13 1.93 2.94 8.22
N LEU A 14 2.81 3.47 7.37
CA LEU A 14 2.90 3.08 5.96
C LEU A 14 3.19 1.58 5.78
N ILE A 15 4.09 1.02 6.59
CA ILE A 15 4.41 -0.42 6.59
C ILE A 15 3.22 -1.25 7.09
N LYS A 16 2.54 -0.82 8.15
CA LYS A 16 1.34 -1.49 8.69
C LYS A 16 0.17 -1.49 7.68
N ASN A 17 0.09 -0.46 6.85
CA ASN A 17 -0.92 -0.30 5.82
C ASN A 17 -0.56 -1.00 4.48
N ASP A 18 0.56 -1.73 4.41
CA ASP A 18 1.03 -2.44 3.20
C ASP A 18 1.19 -1.49 1.99
N ASP A 19 1.63 -0.24 2.24
CA ASP A 19 1.75 0.78 1.19
C ASP A 19 2.91 0.47 0.23
N THR A 20 2.55 0.24 -1.04
CA THR A 20 3.49 -0.14 -2.12
C THR A 20 4.55 0.90 -2.44
N SER A 21 4.45 2.12 -1.90
CA SER A 21 5.50 3.13 -2.00
C SER A 21 6.71 2.87 -1.09
N VAL A 22 6.58 2.00 -0.08
CA VAL A 22 7.66 1.63 0.83
C VAL A 22 8.49 0.49 0.25
N ILE A 23 9.76 0.74 -0.04
CA ILE A 23 10.68 -0.24 -0.62
C ILE A 23 11.88 -0.45 0.31
N PHE A 24 12.18 -1.71 0.61
CA PHE A 24 13.35 -2.10 1.39
C PHE A 24 14.49 -2.50 0.46
N VAL A 25 15.56 -1.71 0.44
CA VAL A 25 16.68 -1.89 -0.50
C VAL A 25 17.95 -2.29 0.25
N LYS A 26 18.59 -3.37 -0.19
CA LYS A 26 19.89 -3.79 0.31
C LYS A 26 21.01 -2.84 -0.17
N PRO A 27 21.89 -2.36 0.71
CA PRO A 27 23.03 -1.53 0.29
C PRO A 27 24.03 -2.36 -0.51
N THR A 28 24.23 -1.99 -1.78
CA THR A 28 25.05 -2.73 -2.75
C THR A 28 26.57 -2.70 -2.47
N THR A 29 27.06 -1.68 -1.77
CA THR A 29 28.50 -1.45 -1.52
C THR A 29 28.94 -1.67 -0.08
N ALA A 30 28.04 -2.16 0.78
CA ALA A 30 28.29 -2.22 2.22
C ALA A 30 29.04 -3.49 2.65
N SER A 31 30.37 -3.38 2.83
CA SER A 31 31.24 -4.49 3.24
C SER A 31 31.04 -4.99 4.68
N SER A 32 30.36 -4.24 5.56
CA SER A 32 30.26 -4.59 6.97
C SER A 32 29.14 -5.62 7.23
N ILE A 33 29.45 -6.68 7.98
CA ILE A 33 28.52 -7.75 8.42
C ILE A 33 27.18 -7.19 8.92
N VAL A 34 27.19 -6.03 9.58
CA VAL A 34 25.99 -5.36 10.10
C VAL A 34 24.94 -5.16 8.99
N TRP A 35 25.35 -4.68 7.81
CA TRP A 35 24.47 -4.38 6.69
C TRP A 35 23.86 -5.61 6.03
N GLN A 36 24.38 -6.81 6.28
CA GLN A 36 23.72 -8.05 5.85
C GLN A 36 22.37 -8.25 6.56
N LYS A 37 22.18 -7.66 7.75
CA LYS A 37 20.99 -7.78 8.61
C LYS A 37 20.09 -6.54 8.64
N PHE A 38 20.40 -5.51 7.85
CA PHE A 38 19.54 -4.34 7.68
C PHE A 38 19.28 -4.03 6.21
N SER A 39 18.18 -3.32 5.95
CA SER A 39 17.82 -2.76 4.65
C SER A 39 17.52 -1.28 4.78
N HIS A 40 17.89 -0.47 3.78
CA HIS A 40 17.50 0.93 3.70
C HIS A 40 16.01 1.05 3.37
N ILE A 41 15.34 2.03 3.98
CA ILE A 41 13.94 2.34 3.68
C ILE A 41 13.89 3.44 2.62
N TYR A 42 13.15 3.19 1.54
CA TYR A 42 12.80 4.16 0.53
C TYR A 42 11.28 4.36 0.56
N VAL A 43 10.82 5.61 0.38
CA VAL A 43 9.40 5.94 0.21
C VAL A 43 9.25 6.81 -1.02
N ASP A 44 8.36 6.45 -1.95
CA ASP A 44 8.22 7.08 -3.28
C ASP A 44 9.59 7.25 -3.98
N ASN A 45 10.39 6.18 -3.99
CA ASN A 45 11.78 6.13 -4.50
C ASN A 45 12.80 7.08 -3.84
N LYS A 46 12.45 7.78 -2.75
CA LYS A 46 13.38 8.63 -1.98
C LYS A 46 13.93 7.88 -0.78
N LYS A 47 15.28 7.81 -0.70
CA LYS A 47 15.99 7.22 0.44
C LYS A 47 15.68 8.00 1.71
N GLN A 48 15.16 7.31 2.73
CA GLN A 48 14.89 7.90 4.03
C GLN A 48 16.10 7.75 4.97
N ASN A 49 16.17 8.57 6.02
CA ASN A 49 17.20 8.50 7.07
C ASN A 49 16.94 7.36 8.08
N PHE A 50 16.44 6.22 7.59
CA PHE A 50 16.04 5.08 8.39
C PHE A 50 16.45 3.76 7.74
N VAL A 51 16.65 2.76 8.60
CA VAL A 51 16.94 1.37 8.23
C VAL A 51 16.01 0.44 8.99
N SER A 52 15.56 -0.64 8.33
CA SER A 52 14.82 -1.71 8.99
C SER A 52 15.73 -2.89 9.27
N CYS A 53 15.60 -3.49 10.46
CA CYS A 53 16.22 -4.77 10.79
C CYS A 53 15.49 -5.91 10.07
N ASP A 54 16.17 -6.73 9.28
CA ASP A 54 15.48 -7.75 8.49
C ASP A 54 14.88 -8.87 9.36
N THR A 55 15.41 -9.08 10.56
CA THR A 55 15.01 -10.13 11.51
C THR A 55 13.76 -9.77 12.30
N CYS A 56 13.70 -8.59 12.92
CA CYS A 56 12.59 -8.18 13.79
C CYS A 56 11.71 -7.04 13.21
N LYS A 57 12.07 -6.52 12.04
CA LYS A 57 11.43 -5.38 11.33
C LYS A 57 11.46 -4.02 12.05
N ASP A 58 12.09 -3.93 13.21
CA ASP A 58 12.31 -2.67 13.94
C ASP A 58 13.07 -1.64 13.08
N ILE A 59 12.78 -0.35 13.31
CA ILE A 59 13.22 0.77 12.49
C ILE A 59 14.17 1.65 13.31
N LEU A 60 15.39 1.81 12.80
CA LEU A 60 16.43 2.64 13.40
C LEU A 60 16.68 3.87 12.55
N HIS A 61 16.90 5.02 13.19
CA HIS A 61 17.38 6.22 12.51
C HIS A 61 18.85 6.03 12.13
N HIS A 62 19.20 6.36 10.89
CA HIS A 62 20.55 6.27 10.34
C HIS A 62 20.70 7.19 9.12
N LYS A 63 21.50 8.24 9.27
CA LYS A 63 22.01 9.09 8.18
C LYS A 63 23.34 8.54 7.66
N SER A 64 23.75 8.94 6.46
CA SER A 64 25.05 8.54 5.87
C SER A 64 26.29 8.95 6.69
N ILE A 65 26.15 9.94 7.58
CA ILE A 65 27.18 10.36 8.54
C ILE A 65 27.20 9.52 9.83
N ASP A 66 26.12 8.79 10.12
CA ASP A 66 25.99 8.00 11.33
C ASP A 66 26.76 6.68 11.16
N GLY A 67 27.63 6.35 12.12
CA GLY A 67 28.30 5.05 12.13
C GLY A 67 27.32 3.88 12.33
N THR A 68 27.78 2.65 12.07
CA THR A 68 26.98 1.42 12.28
C THR A 68 26.75 1.05 13.76
N SER A 69 27.11 1.92 14.71
CA SER A 69 27.08 1.65 16.16
C SER A 69 25.68 1.35 16.69
N SER A 70 24.66 2.09 16.25
CA SER A 70 23.26 1.86 16.68
C SER A 70 22.74 0.51 16.19
N MET A 71 23.03 0.17 14.93
CA MET A 71 22.69 -1.12 14.33
C MET A 71 23.42 -2.28 15.03
N LYS A 72 24.71 -2.13 15.35
CA LYS A 72 25.48 -3.13 16.12
C LYS A 72 24.90 -3.36 17.53
N LYS A 73 24.47 -2.29 18.22
CA LYS A 73 23.77 -2.41 19.52
C LYS A 73 22.47 -3.19 19.35
N HIS A 74 21.66 -2.84 18.35
CA HIS A 74 20.40 -3.51 18.06
C HIS A 74 20.58 -5.02 17.77
N LEU A 75 21.56 -5.43 16.96
CA LEU A 75 21.78 -6.85 16.66
C LEU A 75 21.99 -7.71 17.91
N ARG A 76 22.81 -7.23 18.86
CA ARG A 76 23.08 -7.93 20.13
C ARG A 76 21.81 -8.18 20.95
N SER A 77 20.84 -7.26 20.93
CA SER A 77 19.53 -7.44 21.58
C SER A 77 18.53 -8.23 20.71
N CYS A 78 18.61 -8.08 19.38
CA CYS A 78 17.68 -8.70 18.44
C CYS A 78 17.83 -10.22 18.38
N GLU A 79 19.07 -10.73 18.37
CA GLU A 79 19.35 -12.17 18.35
C GLU A 79 18.85 -12.87 19.62
N SER A 80 18.89 -12.19 20.77
CA SER A 80 18.34 -12.66 22.03
C SER A 80 16.80 -12.71 22.02
N ASN A 81 16.15 -11.66 21.49
CA ASN A 81 14.69 -11.57 21.46
C ASN A 81 14.03 -12.43 20.36
N SER A 82 14.74 -12.72 19.26
CA SER A 82 14.20 -13.54 18.16
C SER A 82 13.88 -15.00 18.57
N LYS A 83 14.36 -15.47 19.73
CA LYS A 83 13.99 -16.76 20.32
C LYS A 83 12.71 -16.71 21.18
N ASN A 84 12.31 -15.52 21.62
CA ASN A 84 11.13 -15.28 22.48
C ASN A 84 9.96 -14.63 21.72
N ASN A 85 10.18 -14.15 20.49
CA ASN A 85 9.09 -13.77 19.60
C ASN A 85 8.33 -15.02 19.18
N ASN A 86 7.30 -15.34 19.97
CA ASN A 86 6.29 -16.33 19.63
C ASN A 86 5.80 -16.08 18.20
N ASN A 87 6.12 -17.01 17.30
CA ASN A 87 5.37 -17.17 16.06
C ASN A 87 3.95 -17.60 16.44
N LYS A 88 3.12 -16.63 16.86
CA LYS A 88 1.68 -16.79 16.87
C LYS A 88 1.27 -16.90 15.41
N SER A 89 1.29 -18.14 14.90
CA SER A 89 0.52 -18.51 13.73
C SER A 89 -0.90 -18.04 13.98
N LEU A 90 -1.36 -17.07 13.18
CA LEU A 90 -2.76 -16.67 13.20
C LEU A 90 -3.61 -17.93 13.06
N SER A 91 -4.68 -18.02 13.85
CA SER A 91 -5.71 -19.03 13.63
C SER A 91 -6.17 -18.95 12.17
N ILE A 92 -6.52 -20.07 11.57
CA ILE A 92 -7.09 -20.13 10.21
C ILE A 92 -8.25 -19.14 10.06
N ASN A 93 -9.07 -18.95 11.10
CA ASN A 93 -10.16 -17.96 11.11
C ASN A 93 -9.65 -16.51 11.17
N GLU A 94 -8.57 -16.22 11.91
CA GLU A 94 -7.97 -14.88 11.98
C GLU A 94 -7.30 -14.51 10.65
N TYR A 95 -6.63 -15.47 10.00
CA TYR A 95 -6.08 -15.32 8.65
C TYR A 95 -7.20 -14.96 7.65
N PHE A 96 -8.27 -15.76 7.58
CA PHE A 96 -9.38 -15.46 6.68
C PHE A 96 -10.13 -14.17 7.04
N ALA A 97 -10.23 -13.80 8.31
CA ALA A 97 -10.82 -12.52 8.73
C ALA A 97 -10.00 -11.32 8.23
N PHE A 98 -8.67 -11.37 8.38
CA PHE A 98 -7.76 -10.31 7.93
C PHE A 98 -7.83 -10.07 6.42
N HIS A 99 -8.10 -11.12 5.63
CA HIS A 99 -8.28 -11.01 4.18
C HIS A 99 -9.68 -10.55 3.75
N ARG A 100 -10.71 -10.58 4.62
CA ARG A 100 -12.09 -10.13 4.30
C ARG A 100 -12.32 -8.64 4.52
N THR A 101 -11.54 -7.98 5.38
CA THR A 101 -11.75 -6.58 5.79
C THR A 101 -10.50 -5.73 5.64
N ARG A 102 -9.79 -5.86 4.51
CA ARG A 102 -8.66 -4.98 4.19
C ARG A 102 -9.12 -3.52 4.18
N SER A 103 -8.59 -2.72 5.11
CA SER A 103 -8.75 -1.27 5.11
C SER A 103 -8.21 -0.71 3.80
N ILE A 104 -9.03 0.10 3.10
CA ILE A 104 -8.61 0.73 1.84
C ILE A 104 -7.51 1.77 2.19
N PRO A 105 -6.29 1.68 1.62
CA PRO A 105 -5.23 2.62 1.94
C PRO A 105 -5.65 4.08 1.68
N PRO A 106 -5.30 5.05 2.55
CA PRO A 106 -5.71 6.44 2.40
C PRO A 106 -5.36 7.05 1.04
N ARG A 107 -4.20 6.67 0.48
CA ARG A 107 -3.75 7.08 -0.86
C ARG A 107 -4.70 6.61 -1.97
N SER A 108 -5.20 5.37 -1.88
CA SER A 108 -6.17 4.82 -2.83
C SER A 108 -7.53 5.50 -2.68
N LYS A 109 -7.98 5.75 -1.44
CA LYS A 109 -9.21 6.49 -1.16
C LYS A 109 -9.17 7.90 -1.75
N ASN A 110 -8.05 8.62 -1.61
CA ASN A 110 -7.88 9.96 -2.18
C ASN A 110 -7.85 9.97 -3.72
N LYS A 111 -7.24 8.95 -4.36
CA LYS A 111 -7.32 8.80 -5.82
C LYS A 111 -8.75 8.61 -6.32
N VAL A 112 -9.52 7.72 -5.67
CA VAL A 112 -10.93 7.48 -6.01
C VAL A 112 -11.78 8.73 -5.77
N LEU A 113 -11.53 9.47 -4.68
CA LEU A 113 -12.21 10.74 -4.40
C LEU A 113 -11.99 11.77 -5.51
N ASN A 114 -10.75 11.96 -5.97
CA ASN A 114 -10.44 12.90 -7.06
C ASN A 114 -11.17 12.50 -8.36
N ALA A 115 -11.12 11.21 -8.73
CA ALA A 115 -11.81 10.70 -9.92
C ALA A 115 -13.34 10.85 -9.83
N ILE A 116 -13.92 10.74 -8.62
CA ILE A 116 -15.35 11.01 -8.37
C ILE A 116 -15.67 12.51 -8.55
N VAL A 117 -14.81 13.40 -8.04
CA VAL A 117 -14.99 14.86 -8.22
C VAL A 117 -14.91 15.23 -9.70
N GLU A 118 -13.97 14.65 -10.45
CA GLU A 118 -13.86 14.80 -11.90
C GLU A 118 -15.11 14.27 -12.63
N LEU A 119 -15.57 13.05 -12.31
CA LEU A 119 -16.81 12.48 -12.87
C LEU A 119 -18.02 13.39 -12.66
N VAL A 120 -18.25 13.85 -11.43
CA VAL A 120 -19.41 14.67 -11.08
C VAL A 120 -19.35 16.03 -11.79
N ALA A 121 -18.18 16.65 -11.87
CA ALA A 121 -17.98 17.95 -12.52
C ALA A 121 -18.04 17.88 -14.06
N MET A 122 -17.42 16.86 -14.68
CA MET A 122 -17.34 16.74 -16.14
C MET A 122 -18.65 16.25 -16.76
N ASP A 123 -19.33 15.28 -16.11
CA ASP A 123 -20.61 14.73 -16.59
C ASP A 123 -21.84 15.50 -16.07
N ASN A 124 -21.61 16.60 -15.32
CA ASN A 124 -22.63 17.44 -14.68
C ASN A 124 -23.67 16.61 -13.91
N ARG A 125 -23.19 15.79 -12.97
CA ARG A 125 -24.03 14.90 -12.14
C ARG A 125 -24.29 15.48 -10.75
N ALA A 126 -25.27 14.93 -10.06
CA ALA A 126 -25.50 15.21 -8.65
C ALA A 126 -24.48 14.43 -7.79
N PHE A 127 -24.04 15.00 -6.66
CA PHE A 127 -23.10 14.31 -5.75
C PHE A 127 -23.72 13.04 -5.14
N GLU A 128 -25.03 13.01 -5.01
CA GLU A 128 -25.83 11.88 -4.52
C GLU A 128 -25.72 10.63 -5.42
N LEU A 129 -25.26 10.78 -6.67
CA LEU A 129 -25.03 9.66 -7.60
C LEU A 129 -24.18 8.54 -6.96
N ILE A 130 -23.12 8.91 -6.24
CA ILE A 130 -22.19 7.94 -5.65
C ILE A 130 -22.75 7.18 -4.44
N ALA A 131 -23.87 7.66 -3.87
CA ALA A 131 -24.56 7.00 -2.76
C ALA A 131 -25.69 6.06 -3.24
N GLY A 132 -26.03 6.06 -4.53
CA GLY A 132 -27.07 5.21 -5.09
C GLY A 132 -26.63 3.75 -5.23
N ASP A 133 -27.48 2.81 -4.80
CA ASP A 133 -27.21 1.36 -4.82
C ASP A 133 -26.76 0.85 -6.20
N GLY A 134 -27.34 1.39 -7.28
CA GLY A 134 -26.97 1.06 -8.65
C GLY A 134 -25.52 1.43 -9.00
N PHE A 135 -25.01 2.56 -8.50
CA PHE A 135 -23.61 2.97 -8.69
C PHE A 135 -22.66 2.13 -7.85
N ILE A 136 -23.05 1.80 -6.61
CA ILE A 136 -22.28 0.91 -5.73
C ILE A 136 -22.15 -0.49 -6.36
N ASN A 137 -23.25 -1.07 -6.83
CA ASN A 137 -23.25 -2.37 -7.49
C ASN A 137 -22.45 -2.37 -8.81
N PHE A 138 -22.58 -1.31 -9.61
CA PHE A 138 -21.78 -1.11 -10.82
C PHE A 138 -20.28 -1.04 -10.51
N THR A 139 -19.86 -0.21 -9.56
CA THR A 139 -18.43 -0.06 -9.22
C THR A 139 -17.84 -1.35 -8.65
N GLN A 140 -18.57 -2.08 -7.80
CA GLN A 140 -18.15 -3.41 -7.33
C GLN A 140 -17.95 -4.39 -8.51
N THR A 141 -18.90 -4.44 -9.45
CA THR A 141 -18.80 -5.28 -10.65
C THR A 141 -17.56 -4.96 -11.49
N ILE A 142 -17.21 -3.67 -11.62
CA ILE A 142 -16.00 -3.23 -12.33
C ILE A 142 -14.72 -3.65 -11.58
N PHE A 143 -14.69 -3.56 -10.25
CA PHE A 143 -13.56 -4.05 -9.44
C PHE A 143 -13.37 -5.56 -9.56
N ASP A 144 -14.45 -6.33 -9.54
CA ASP A 144 -14.40 -7.80 -9.65
C ASP A 144 -13.96 -8.23 -11.06
N ALA A 145 -14.47 -7.58 -12.11
CA ALA A 145 -13.98 -7.78 -13.48
C ALA A 145 -12.51 -7.39 -13.64
N GLY A 146 -12.07 -6.29 -13.00
CA GLY A 146 -10.67 -5.84 -13.02
C GLY A 146 -9.71 -6.85 -12.39
N GLN A 147 -10.11 -7.55 -11.33
CA GLN A 147 -9.33 -8.63 -10.72
C GLN A 147 -9.12 -9.82 -11.67
N LEU A 148 -10.13 -10.17 -12.47
CA LEU A 148 -10.05 -11.26 -13.44
C LEU A 148 -9.13 -10.94 -14.63
N LEU A 149 -9.07 -9.68 -15.04
CA LEU A 149 -8.33 -9.26 -16.25
C LEU A 149 -6.81 -9.13 -16.03
N ASN A 150 -6.35 -8.99 -14.79
CA ASN A 150 -4.93 -9.06 -14.34
C ASN A 150 -3.90 -8.37 -15.26
N SER A 151 -4.27 -7.25 -15.90
CA SER A 151 -3.48 -6.60 -16.95
C SER A 151 -3.33 -5.11 -16.67
N GLN A 152 -2.09 -4.61 -16.74
CA GLN A 152 -1.77 -3.20 -16.46
C GLN A 152 -2.16 -2.23 -17.60
N ASN A 153 -2.58 -2.75 -18.75
CA ASN A 153 -2.98 -1.99 -19.94
C ASN A 153 -4.32 -2.52 -20.48
N ILE A 154 -5.40 -2.27 -19.73
CA ILE A 154 -6.77 -2.51 -20.20
C ILE A 154 -7.26 -1.21 -20.84
N ASP A 155 -7.66 -1.27 -22.10
CA ASP A 155 -8.39 -0.17 -22.73
C ASP A 155 -9.83 -0.13 -22.20
N VAL A 156 -10.04 0.72 -21.20
CA VAL A 156 -11.32 0.87 -20.50
C VAL A 156 -12.42 1.40 -21.44
N SER A 157 -12.07 2.06 -22.56
CA SER A 157 -13.09 2.54 -23.52
C SER A 157 -13.86 1.39 -24.17
N ASN A 158 -13.21 0.23 -24.34
CA ASN A 158 -13.80 -0.99 -24.90
C ASN A 158 -14.54 -1.85 -23.85
N LEU A 159 -14.41 -1.54 -22.55
CA LEU A 159 -15.13 -2.24 -21.48
C LEU A 159 -16.62 -1.85 -21.43
N PHE A 160 -16.93 -0.59 -21.76
CA PHE A 160 -18.29 -0.06 -21.66
C PHE A 160 -19.08 -0.23 -22.95
N SER A 161 -20.31 -0.73 -22.82
CA SER A 161 -21.24 -0.82 -23.95
C SER A 161 -21.75 0.56 -24.38
N HIS A 162 -21.87 0.77 -25.68
CA HIS A 162 -22.44 1.99 -26.25
C HIS A 162 -23.86 2.27 -25.69
N PRO A 163 -24.26 3.54 -25.44
CA PRO A 163 -25.54 3.87 -24.79
C PRO A 163 -26.79 3.26 -25.45
N THR A 164 -26.80 3.12 -26.78
CA THR A 164 -27.91 2.47 -27.51
C THR A 164 -28.01 0.97 -27.24
N THR A 165 -26.91 0.31 -26.87
CA THR A 165 -26.93 -1.09 -26.40
C THR A 165 -27.53 -1.14 -25.00
N VAL A 166 -27.08 -0.29 -24.07
CA VAL A 166 -27.63 -0.21 -22.71
C VAL A 166 -29.15 0.02 -22.73
N SER A 167 -29.62 0.96 -23.55
CA SER A 167 -31.05 1.27 -23.73
C SER A 167 -31.89 0.09 -24.25
N LYS A 168 -31.32 -0.83 -25.05
CA LYS A 168 -32.01 -2.06 -25.50
C LYS A 168 -32.13 -3.12 -24.40
N TYR A 169 -31.26 -3.06 -23.39
CA TYR A 169 -31.24 -4.01 -22.27
C TYR A 169 -31.98 -3.48 -21.05
N SER A 170 -32.11 -2.16 -20.87
CA SER A 170 -32.93 -1.58 -19.81
C SER A 170 -34.42 -1.94 -19.91
N SER A 171 -34.91 -2.27 -21.11
CA SER A 171 -36.27 -2.80 -21.33
C SER A 171 -36.45 -4.27 -20.92
N LYS A 172 -35.43 -4.91 -20.35
CA LYS A 172 -35.43 -6.32 -19.92
C LYS A 172 -35.18 -6.50 -18.41
N LEU A 173 -35.02 -5.38 -17.68
CA LEU A 173 -34.98 -5.30 -16.22
C LEU A 173 -36.40 -5.05 -15.70
#